data_AF-A0A523G853-F1
#
_entry.id   AF-A0A523G853-F1
#
_cell.length_a   1.000
_cell.length_b   1.000
_cell.length_c   1.000
_cell.angle_alpha   90.00
_cell.angle_beta   90.00
_cell.angle_gamma   90.00
#
_symmetry.space_group_name_H-M   'P 1'
#
loop_
_entity.id
_entity.type
_entity.pdbx_description
1 polymer ?
#
loop_
_entity_poly.entity_id
_entity_poly.type
_entity_poly.pdbx_seq_one_letter_code
_entity_poly.pdbx_strand_id
1 'polypeptide(L)'
;MRKLFLSLVLFGSYMSCAQVGIGTTTPAVSSMLEISSTSDGGITYKGFMPPRVPTISNRNSINPSFGDEGLIVFVAGIECLQIWNGSTWEDIHCLNNISFASMFQNFDLSTGWEYSSDIPFFDNGADGFYGITNSTNGGFSNITTLTNDFLGILDMNDEGTNGTAGFATITFNTINVSGTSSGVTLSFDYEFYEFDTGDDVYYTVTIDGIPQTEVQLINGFANLSLNGNVSVNAPPGTTTIGLSIRIRQNGAGDYAGFDNFAIVPN
;
A
#
# COMPACT_ATOMS: atom_id res chain seq x y z
N MET A 1 56.21 -27.87 -46.69
CA MET A 1 55.64 -26.73 -45.93
C MET A 1 54.13 -26.58 -46.09
N ARG A 2 53.56 -26.56 -47.31
CA ARG A 2 52.10 -26.37 -47.54
C ARG A 2 51.19 -27.42 -46.87
N LYS A 3 51.60 -28.69 -46.78
CA LYS A 3 50.84 -29.76 -46.09
C LYS A 3 50.93 -29.71 -44.55
N LEU A 4 52.04 -29.21 -44.02
CA LEU A 4 52.25 -29.06 -42.57
C LEU A 4 51.42 -27.91 -42.01
N PHE A 5 51.34 -26.80 -42.77
CA PHE A 5 50.52 -25.64 -42.42
C PHE A 5 49.01 -26.00 -42.41
N LEU A 6 48.55 -26.80 -43.37
CA LEU A 6 47.16 -27.26 -43.42
C LEU A 6 46.81 -28.18 -42.24
N SER A 7 47.74 -29.05 -41.83
CA SER A 7 47.56 -29.93 -40.68
C SER A 7 47.51 -29.17 -39.35
N LEU A 8 48.27 -28.07 -39.24
CA LEU A 8 48.29 -27.22 -38.04
C LEU A 8 46.99 -26.40 -37.90
N VAL A 9 46.45 -25.90 -39.02
CA VAL A 9 45.16 -25.19 -39.07
C VAL A 9 44.01 -26.15 -38.74
N LEU A 10 44.03 -27.38 -39.26
CA LEU A 10 43.04 -28.41 -38.94
C LEU A 10 43.09 -28.85 -37.47
N PHE A 11 44.27 -28.96 -36.85
CA PHE A 11 44.41 -29.27 -35.42
C PHE A 11 43.90 -28.14 -34.50
N GLY A 12 44.10 -26.87 -34.91
CA GLY A 12 43.61 -25.70 -34.17
C GLY A 12 42.09 -25.60 -34.10
N SER A 13 41.37 -26.06 -35.14
CA SER A 13 39.90 -26.08 -35.15
C SER A 13 39.26 -27.14 -34.24
N TYR A 14 39.99 -28.16 -33.79
CA TYR A 14 39.47 -29.14 -32.81
C TYR A 14 39.50 -28.63 -31.36
N MET A 15 40.12 -27.47 -31.13
CA MET A 15 40.28 -26.87 -29.79
C MET A 15 39.30 -25.72 -29.51
N SER A 16 38.37 -25.41 -30.42
CA SER A 16 37.30 -24.45 -30.14
C SER A 16 36.25 -25.09 -29.23
N CYS A 17 36.25 -24.72 -27.96
CA CYS A 17 35.25 -25.15 -26.99
C CYS A 17 33.84 -24.78 -27.48
N ALA A 18 32.91 -25.74 -27.51
CA ALA A 18 31.50 -25.51 -27.88
C ALA A 18 30.65 -24.87 -26.76
N GLN A 19 31.31 -24.35 -25.72
CA GLN A 19 30.66 -23.81 -24.52
C GLN A 19 30.27 -22.36 -24.76
N VAL A 20 29.03 -22.01 -24.39
CA VAL A 20 28.53 -20.65 -24.53
C VAL A 20 28.76 -19.90 -23.23
N GLY A 21 29.57 -18.84 -23.28
CA GLY A 21 29.73 -17.90 -22.18
C GLY A 21 29.00 -16.59 -22.47
N ILE A 22 28.18 -16.12 -21.53
CA ILE A 22 27.61 -14.77 -21.55
C ILE A 22 28.16 -14.02 -20.34
N GLY A 23 28.90 -12.94 -20.58
CA GLY A 23 29.58 -12.19 -19.51
C GLY A 23 30.84 -12.89 -18.95
N THR A 24 31.25 -14.04 -19.50
CA THR A 24 32.49 -14.74 -19.17
C THR A 24 33.16 -15.24 -20.46
N THR A 25 34.49 -15.16 -20.54
CA THR A 25 35.29 -15.74 -21.63
C THR A 25 35.88 -17.09 -21.28
N THR A 26 35.71 -17.53 -20.02
CA THR A 26 36.17 -18.82 -19.50
C THR A 26 35.03 -19.53 -18.79
N PRO A 27 33.99 -20.01 -19.50
CA PRO A 27 32.93 -20.82 -18.89
C PRO A 27 33.51 -22.03 -18.16
N ALA A 28 32.84 -22.47 -17.11
CA ALA A 28 33.16 -23.67 -16.37
C ALA A 28 33.16 -24.87 -17.33
N VAL A 29 34.17 -25.73 -17.18
CA VAL A 29 34.36 -26.89 -18.08
C VAL A 29 33.19 -27.87 -18.06
N SER A 30 32.37 -27.85 -17.00
CA SER A 30 31.15 -28.66 -16.85
C SER A 30 29.89 -27.98 -17.39
N SER A 31 29.96 -26.72 -17.83
CA SER A 31 28.82 -25.97 -18.36
C SER A 31 28.75 -26.06 -19.88
N MET A 32 27.53 -26.22 -20.42
CA MET A 32 27.28 -25.99 -21.85
C MET A 32 26.92 -24.53 -22.12
N LEU A 33 26.29 -23.87 -21.14
CA LEU A 33 26.01 -22.43 -21.08
C LEU A 33 26.35 -21.93 -19.68
N GLU A 34 27.16 -20.88 -19.58
CA GLU A 34 27.37 -20.12 -18.34
C GLU A 34 27.00 -18.65 -18.57
N ILE A 35 26.19 -18.12 -17.66
CA ILE A 35 25.83 -16.70 -17.64
C ILE A 35 26.45 -16.11 -16.38
N SER A 36 27.52 -15.33 -16.55
CA SER A 36 28.12 -14.60 -15.45
C SER A 36 27.20 -13.47 -15.01
N SER A 37 27.09 -13.26 -13.69
CA SER A 37 26.34 -12.14 -13.13
C SER A 37 27.01 -10.79 -13.41
N THR A 38 28.26 -10.76 -13.86
CA THR A 38 29.07 -9.56 -14.15
C THR A 38 29.94 -9.76 -15.38
N SER A 39 30.22 -8.70 -16.14
CA SER A 39 31.19 -8.71 -17.25
C SER A 39 32.46 -7.89 -16.96
N ASP A 40 32.54 -7.25 -15.80
CA ASP A 40 33.60 -6.30 -15.43
C ASP A 40 34.36 -6.68 -14.15
N GLY A 41 34.26 -7.95 -13.75
CA GLY A 41 34.95 -8.46 -12.56
C GLY A 41 34.26 -8.13 -11.23
N GLY A 42 32.95 -7.87 -11.26
CA GLY A 42 32.12 -7.75 -10.06
C GLY A 42 31.79 -6.32 -9.62
N ILE A 43 31.95 -5.33 -10.51
CA ILE A 43 31.58 -3.94 -10.24
C ILE A 43 30.10 -3.74 -10.55
N THR A 44 29.63 -4.29 -11.67
CA THR A 44 28.22 -4.26 -12.05
C THR A 44 27.63 -5.67 -12.15
N TYR A 45 26.41 -5.83 -11.63
CA TYR A 45 25.68 -7.10 -11.63
C TYR A 45 24.43 -7.03 -12.51
N LYS A 46 24.09 -8.13 -13.19
CA LYS A 46 22.90 -8.30 -14.03
C LYS A 46 22.17 -9.59 -13.67
N GLY A 47 20.87 -9.62 -13.98
CA GLY A 47 20.01 -10.80 -13.79
C GLY A 47 19.77 -11.60 -15.06
N PHE A 48 19.16 -12.77 -14.92
CA PHE A 48 18.63 -13.56 -16.03
C PHE A 48 17.14 -13.28 -16.20
N MET A 49 16.73 -12.85 -17.39
CA MET A 49 15.32 -12.73 -17.74
C MET A 49 14.93 -13.98 -18.55
N PRO A 50 14.12 -14.90 -17.99
CA PRO A 50 13.64 -16.05 -18.76
C PRO A 50 12.75 -15.59 -19.94
N PRO A 51 12.54 -16.44 -20.95
CA PRO A 51 11.61 -16.14 -22.03
C PRO A 51 10.24 -15.77 -21.47
N ARG A 52 9.73 -14.59 -21.83
CA ARG A 52 8.42 -14.10 -21.37
C ARG A 52 7.36 -14.37 -22.44
N VAL A 53 6.27 -15.00 -22.04
CA VAL A 53 5.11 -15.24 -22.89
C VAL A 53 3.92 -14.42 -22.36
N PRO A 54 3.23 -13.61 -23.18
CA PRO A 54 2.21 -12.69 -22.67
C PRO A 54 1.02 -13.37 -22.00
N THR A 55 0.53 -14.47 -22.57
CA THR A 55 -0.69 -15.16 -22.10
C THR A 55 -0.51 -16.67 -22.06
N ILE A 56 -1.42 -17.37 -21.37
CA ILE A 56 -1.52 -18.83 -21.43
C ILE A 56 -1.72 -19.31 -22.87
N SER A 57 -2.50 -18.60 -23.69
CA SER A 57 -2.71 -18.98 -25.09
C SER A 57 -1.40 -18.93 -25.89
N ASN A 58 -0.55 -17.93 -25.65
CA ASN A 58 0.76 -17.87 -26.30
C ASN A 58 1.68 -18.99 -25.77
N ARG A 59 1.65 -19.28 -24.47
CA ARG A 59 2.40 -20.40 -23.90
C ARG A 59 1.96 -21.74 -24.50
N ASN A 60 0.66 -21.97 -24.67
CA ASN A 60 0.11 -23.19 -25.26
C ASN A 60 0.41 -23.33 -26.76
N SER A 61 0.82 -22.25 -27.44
CA SER A 61 1.31 -22.33 -28.83
C SER A 61 2.75 -22.86 -28.91
N ILE A 62 3.47 -22.86 -27.78
CA ILE A 62 4.71 -23.62 -27.63
C ILE A 62 4.29 -25.08 -27.44
N ASN A 63 4.64 -25.93 -28.42
CA ASN A 63 4.30 -27.36 -28.43
C ASN A 63 5.53 -28.20 -28.06
N PRO A 64 5.98 -28.20 -26.79
CA PRO A 64 7.09 -29.04 -26.38
C PRO A 64 6.70 -30.52 -26.46
N SER A 65 7.67 -31.34 -26.84
CA SER A 65 7.58 -32.79 -26.82
C SER A 65 8.08 -33.34 -25.48
N PHE A 66 8.01 -34.65 -25.29
CA PHE A 66 8.63 -35.31 -24.14
C PHE A 66 10.14 -35.01 -24.02
N GLY A 67 10.83 -34.78 -25.15
CA GLY A 67 12.27 -34.48 -25.16
C GLY A 67 12.64 -33.06 -24.71
N ASP A 68 11.65 -32.18 -24.51
CA ASP A 68 11.86 -30.78 -24.13
C ASP A 68 11.66 -30.56 -22.61
N GLU A 69 11.68 -31.64 -21.82
CA GLU A 69 11.61 -31.57 -20.35
C GLU A 69 12.68 -30.61 -19.81
N GLY A 70 12.27 -29.69 -18.92
CA GLY A 70 13.12 -28.62 -18.41
C GLY A 70 13.02 -27.30 -19.18
N LEU A 71 12.19 -27.20 -20.23
CA LEU A 71 11.89 -25.92 -20.88
C LEU A 71 11.21 -24.97 -19.89
N ILE A 72 11.76 -23.75 -19.73
CA ILE A 72 11.26 -22.74 -18.77
C ILE A 72 10.74 -21.50 -19.51
N VAL A 73 9.60 -20.98 -19.06
CA VAL A 73 9.01 -19.71 -19.52
C VAL A 73 8.43 -18.93 -18.34
N PHE A 74 8.37 -17.61 -18.45
CA PHE A 74 7.59 -16.77 -17.55
C PHE A 74 6.30 -16.32 -18.25
N VAL A 75 5.14 -16.75 -17.77
CA VAL A 75 3.83 -16.40 -18.33
C VAL A 75 3.31 -15.13 -17.67
N ALA A 76 3.44 -13.99 -18.35
CA ALA A 76 3.13 -12.68 -17.77
C ALA A 76 1.66 -12.55 -17.33
N GLY A 77 0.71 -13.08 -18.10
CA GLY A 77 -0.72 -12.99 -17.78
C GLY A 77 -1.18 -13.76 -16.53
N ILE A 78 -0.32 -14.62 -15.96
CA ILE A 78 -0.55 -15.28 -14.67
C ILE A 78 0.61 -15.05 -13.69
N GLU A 79 1.61 -14.27 -14.08
CA GLU A 79 2.80 -13.94 -13.29
C GLU A 79 3.56 -15.16 -12.75
N CYS A 80 3.57 -16.27 -13.51
CA CYS A 80 4.21 -17.52 -13.11
C CYS A 80 5.42 -17.88 -13.96
N LEU A 81 6.51 -18.29 -13.31
CA LEU A 81 7.59 -19.05 -13.91
C LEU A 81 7.15 -20.51 -14.02
N GLN A 82 7.03 -21.01 -15.24
CA GLN A 82 6.59 -22.37 -15.54
C GLN A 82 7.72 -23.20 -16.15
N ILE A 83 7.69 -24.51 -15.89
CA ILE A 83 8.59 -25.52 -16.46
C ILE A 83 7.79 -26.63 -17.14
N TRP A 84 8.29 -27.16 -18.24
CA TRP A 84 7.73 -28.34 -18.89
C TRP A 84 8.28 -29.61 -18.24
N ASN A 85 7.39 -30.49 -17.76
CA ASN A 85 7.77 -31.75 -17.11
C ASN A 85 7.80 -32.96 -18.08
N GLY A 86 7.74 -32.73 -19.39
CA GLY A 86 7.65 -33.78 -20.41
C GLY A 86 6.21 -34.12 -20.84
N SER A 87 5.19 -33.67 -20.10
CA SER A 87 3.77 -33.94 -20.40
C SER A 87 2.84 -32.73 -20.22
N THR A 88 3.09 -31.90 -19.22
CA THR A 88 2.32 -30.71 -18.87
C THR A 88 3.26 -29.60 -18.38
N TRP A 89 2.75 -28.36 -18.38
CA TRP A 89 3.44 -27.24 -17.75
C TRP A 89 3.14 -27.21 -16.25
N GLU A 90 4.16 -27.05 -15.43
CA GLU A 90 4.08 -26.92 -13.97
C GLU A 90 4.59 -25.53 -13.54
N ASP A 91 4.00 -24.98 -12.48
CA ASP A 91 4.46 -23.73 -11.88
C ASP A 91 5.66 -24.00 -10.95
N ILE A 92 6.81 -23.38 -11.24
CA ILE A 92 7.94 -23.35 -10.30
C ILE A 92 7.65 -22.32 -9.19
N HIS A 93 7.20 -21.14 -9.60
CA HIS A 93 6.87 -20.03 -8.71
C HIS A 93 5.98 -19.03 -9.43
N CYS A 94 4.91 -18.60 -8.76
CA CYS A 94 4.13 -17.45 -9.17
C CYS A 94 4.46 -16.27 -8.27
N LEU A 95 4.55 -15.07 -8.86
CA LEU A 95 4.73 -13.87 -8.07
C LEU A 95 3.54 -13.74 -7.11
N ASN A 96 3.84 -13.60 -5.83
CA ASN A 96 2.87 -13.12 -4.87
C ASN A 96 2.92 -11.60 -4.98
N ASN A 97 1.91 -10.99 -5.61
CA ASN A 97 1.71 -9.57 -5.42
C ASN A 97 1.57 -9.34 -3.91
N ILE A 98 2.44 -8.50 -3.36
CA ILE A 98 2.44 -8.24 -1.93
C ILE A 98 1.08 -7.61 -1.64
N SER A 99 0.18 -8.41 -1.05
CA SER A 99 -1.10 -7.91 -0.58
C SER A 99 -0.80 -6.73 0.31
N PHE A 100 -1.49 -5.62 0.06
CA PHE A 100 -1.51 -4.50 0.98
C PHE A 100 -1.70 -5.03 2.42
N ALA A 101 -0.82 -4.60 3.33
CA ALA A 101 -0.97 -4.85 4.75
C ALA A 101 -1.87 -3.77 5.34
N SER A 102 -2.71 -4.14 6.30
CA SER A 102 -3.62 -3.19 6.93
C SER A 102 -2.89 -1.96 7.45
N MET A 103 -3.50 -0.79 7.27
CA MET A 103 -2.99 0.48 7.78
C MET A 103 -3.83 0.90 8.97
N PHE A 104 -3.19 1.44 10.01
CA PHE A 104 -3.86 1.85 11.24
C PHE A 104 -3.36 3.22 11.70
N GLN A 105 -4.24 4.02 12.30
CA GLN A 105 -3.90 5.21 13.07
C GLN A 105 -4.81 5.25 14.30
N ASN A 106 -4.21 5.00 15.46
CA ASN A 106 -4.87 5.01 16.76
C ASN A 106 -4.22 6.02 17.73
N PHE A 107 -3.37 6.92 17.20
CA PHE A 107 -2.65 7.99 17.89
C PHE A 107 -1.74 7.61 19.09
N ASP A 108 -1.74 6.36 19.53
CA ASP A 108 -0.90 5.83 20.60
C ASP A 108 0.58 5.68 20.23
N LEU A 109 0.87 5.57 18.93
CA LEU A 109 2.21 5.28 18.42
C LEU A 109 2.59 6.23 17.28
N SER A 110 3.87 6.56 17.17
CA SER A 110 4.40 7.44 16.12
C SER A 110 4.54 6.78 14.74
N THR A 111 3.91 5.63 14.50
CA THR A 111 4.12 4.79 13.31
C THR A 111 2.83 4.45 12.55
N GLY A 112 1.81 5.30 12.66
CA GLY A 112 0.49 5.07 12.04
C GLY A 112 0.31 5.67 10.64
N TRP A 113 -0.92 5.56 10.12
CA TRP A 113 -1.38 6.21 8.89
C TRP A 113 -1.22 7.73 9.03
N GLU A 114 -0.37 8.31 8.19
CA GLU A 114 -0.06 9.73 8.19
C GLU A 114 -1.27 10.59 7.83
N TYR A 115 -1.34 11.77 8.44
CA TYR A 115 -2.42 12.75 8.25
C TYR A 115 -1.89 14.18 8.33
N SER A 116 -2.72 15.13 7.92
CA SER A 116 -2.47 16.57 7.99
C SER A 116 -3.76 17.31 8.38
N SER A 117 -3.61 18.50 8.93
CA SER A 117 -4.73 19.39 9.25
C SER A 117 -4.57 20.71 8.51
N ASP A 118 -5.68 21.30 8.04
CA ASP A 118 -5.69 22.60 7.36
C ASP A 118 -5.47 23.79 8.32
N ILE A 119 -5.79 23.61 9.60
CA ILE A 119 -5.40 24.51 10.69
C ILE A 119 -4.39 23.83 11.63
N PRO A 120 -3.48 24.59 12.27
CA PRO A 120 -2.57 24.03 13.27
C PRO A 120 -3.32 23.45 14.48
N PHE A 121 -2.76 22.42 15.10
CA PHE A 121 -3.20 21.96 16.41
C PHE A 121 -2.91 22.99 17.50
N PHE A 122 -3.79 23.06 18.49
CA PHE A 122 -3.69 23.99 19.61
C PHE A 122 -4.30 23.41 20.88
N ASP A 123 -3.85 23.92 22.01
CA ASP A 123 -4.36 23.61 23.35
C ASP A 123 -4.42 24.91 24.15
N ASN A 124 -5.63 25.44 24.30
CA ASN A 124 -5.94 26.63 25.10
C ASN A 124 -6.62 26.23 26.43
N GLY A 125 -6.44 24.97 26.87
CA GLY A 125 -7.05 24.44 28.08
C GLY A 125 -8.57 24.27 27.94
N ALA A 126 -9.32 24.85 28.87
CA ALA A 126 -10.80 24.74 28.87
C ALA A 126 -11.48 25.65 27.83
N ASP A 127 -10.72 26.56 27.21
CA ASP A 127 -11.22 27.54 26.24
C ASP A 127 -11.31 26.96 24.82
N GLY A 128 -10.49 25.96 24.50
CA GLY A 128 -10.47 25.36 23.17
C GLY A 128 -9.32 24.37 23.02
N PHE A 129 -9.54 23.33 22.24
CA PHE A 129 -8.58 22.27 21.99
C PHE A 129 -8.79 21.64 20.61
N TYR A 130 -7.70 21.45 19.87
CA TYR A 130 -7.69 20.62 18.67
C TYR A 130 -6.35 19.93 18.51
N GLY A 131 -6.32 18.61 18.61
CA GLY A 131 -5.09 17.83 18.51
C GLY A 131 -5.20 16.46 19.16
N ILE A 132 -4.06 15.83 19.44
CA ILE A 132 -4.02 14.51 20.07
C ILE A 132 -4.10 14.66 21.59
N THR A 133 -5.02 13.94 22.21
CA THR A 133 -5.29 13.99 23.65
C THR A 133 -5.82 12.67 24.18
N ASN A 134 -6.18 12.61 25.46
CA ASN A 134 -6.84 11.45 26.05
C ASN A 134 -7.86 11.87 27.11
N SER A 135 -8.57 10.90 27.68
CA SER A 135 -9.65 11.13 28.65
C SER A 135 -9.21 11.80 29.95
N THR A 136 -7.90 11.92 30.21
CA THR A 136 -7.38 12.59 31.40
C THR A 136 -7.23 14.10 31.23
N ASN A 137 -7.34 14.62 29.99
CA ASN A 137 -7.23 16.03 29.69
C ASN A 137 -8.55 16.78 29.89
N GLY A 138 -8.78 17.32 31.09
CA GLY A 138 -9.91 18.20 31.36
C GLY A 138 -11.27 17.56 31.04
N GLY A 139 -12.05 18.21 30.19
CA GLY A 139 -13.40 17.77 29.84
C GLY A 139 -13.47 16.59 28.86
N PHE A 140 -12.33 16.13 28.31
CA PHE A 140 -12.28 14.90 27.52
C PHE A 140 -12.57 13.62 28.34
N SER A 141 -12.73 13.74 29.66
CA SER A 141 -13.30 12.67 30.49
C SER A 141 -14.74 12.29 30.13
N ASN A 142 -15.45 13.14 29.37
CA ASN A 142 -16.75 12.84 28.78
C ASN A 142 -16.66 11.94 27.52
N ILE A 143 -15.47 11.78 26.94
CA ILE A 143 -15.20 10.82 25.86
C ILE A 143 -14.83 9.49 26.52
N THR A 144 -15.78 8.57 26.57
CA THR A 144 -15.72 7.38 27.44
C THR A 144 -15.50 6.07 26.69
N THR A 145 -15.71 6.07 25.37
CA THR A 145 -15.65 4.89 24.52
C THR A 145 -14.33 4.74 23.78
N LEU A 146 -13.56 5.82 23.68
CA LEU A 146 -12.20 5.83 23.15
C LEU A 146 -11.19 5.61 24.28
N THR A 147 -10.09 4.93 23.97
CA THR A 147 -9.09 4.53 24.97
C THR A 147 -7.73 5.08 24.59
N ASN A 148 -6.91 5.43 25.60
CA ASN A 148 -5.60 6.04 25.40
C ASN A 148 -5.69 7.34 24.58
N ASP A 149 -4.78 7.55 23.64
CA ASP A 149 -4.67 8.79 22.88
C ASP A 149 -5.59 8.77 21.65
N PHE A 150 -6.31 9.87 21.42
CA PHE A 150 -7.26 10.05 20.31
C PHE A 150 -7.20 11.50 19.79
N LEU A 151 -7.76 11.74 18.60
CA LEU A 151 -7.96 13.11 18.10
C LEU A 151 -9.10 13.78 18.86
N GLY A 152 -8.79 14.75 19.72
CA GLY A 152 -9.74 15.50 20.52
C GLY A 152 -10.08 16.87 19.94
N ILE A 153 -11.34 17.28 20.09
CA ILE A 153 -11.88 18.57 19.68
C ILE A 153 -12.69 19.17 20.85
N LEU A 154 -12.45 20.44 21.15
CA LEU A 154 -13.23 21.32 22.02
C LEU A 154 -13.13 22.74 21.46
N ASP A 155 -14.25 23.46 21.46
CA ASP A 155 -14.44 24.85 21.06
C ASP A 155 -13.42 25.34 20.02
N MET A 156 -13.65 24.98 18.75
CA MET A 156 -12.69 25.34 17.69
C MET A 156 -12.74 26.81 17.30
N ASN A 157 -13.83 27.51 17.63
CA ASN A 157 -14.02 28.92 17.36
C ASN A 157 -13.31 29.77 18.42
N ASP A 158 -11.98 29.80 18.35
CA ASP A 158 -11.13 30.43 19.35
C ASP A 158 -11.40 31.95 19.51
N GLU A 159 -11.58 32.40 20.75
CA GLU A 159 -11.60 33.80 21.21
C GLU A 159 -10.15 34.33 21.42
N GLY A 160 -9.22 33.93 20.53
CA GLY A 160 -7.76 34.09 20.65
C GLY A 160 -6.99 34.28 19.31
N THR A 161 -5.87 33.56 19.12
CA THR A 161 -4.97 33.69 17.93
C THR A 161 -4.89 32.44 17.02
N ASN A 162 -5.46 31.30 17.41
CA ASN A 162 -5.48 30.06 16.61
C ASN A 162 -6.95 29.69 16.30
N GLY A 163 -7.26 28.47 15.83
CA GLY A 163 -8.65 28.02 15.62
C GLY A 163 -9.36 28.53 14.37
N THR A 164 -10.67 28.29 14.30
CA THR A 164 -11.57 28.69 13.19
C THR A 164 -13.05 28.70 13.60
N ALA A 165 -13.79 29.72 13.16
CA ALA A 165 -15.26 29.74 13.23
C ALA A 165 -15.94 28.82 12.19
N GLY A 166 -15.16 28.37 11.20
CA GLY A 166 -15.62 27.53 10.11
C GLY A 166 -15.34 26.06 10.37
N PHE A 167 -15.22 25.29 9.28
CA PHE A 167 -14.76 23.92 9.37
C PHE A 167 -13.24 23.86 9.39
N ALA A 168 -12.68 23.07 10.30
CA ALA A 168 -11.34 22.50 10.18
C ALA A 168 -11.42 21.15 9.47
N THR A 169 -10.37 20.78 8.76
CA THR A 169 -10.29 19.53 8.01
C THR A 169 -9.04 18.75 8.40
N ILE A 170 -9.22 17.54 8.90
CA ILE A 170 -8.15 16.54 8.97
C ILE A 170 -8.19 15.66 7.73
N THR A 171 -7.06 15.50 7.06
CA THR A 171 -6.90 14.72 5.84
C THR A 171 -5.85 13.63 6.04
N PHE A 172 -6.26 12.39 5.87
CA PHE A 172 -5.37 11.23 5.91
C PHE A 172 -4.77 10.98 4.53
N ASN A 173 -3.50 10.57 4.51
CA ASN A 173 -2.76 10.33 3.27
C ASN A 173 -3.45 9.27 2.41
N THR A 174 -3.42 9.43 1.09
CA THR A 174 -3.98 8.42 0.19
C THR A 174 -3.10 7.17 0.21
N ILE A 175 -3.72 6.01 0.41
CA ILE A 175 -3.06 4.71 0.50
C ILE A 175 -3.26 3.92 -0.77
N ASN A 176 -2.19 3.30 -1.27
CA ASN A 176 -2.27 2.35 -2.38
C ASN A 176 -2.74 0.99 -1.88
N VAL A 177 -3.88 0.54 -2.39
CA VAL A 177 -4.52 -0.75 -2.05
C VAL A 177 -4.67 -1.66 -3.27
N SER A 178 -3.99 -1.35 -4.38
CA SER A 178 -4.07 -2.10 -5.65
C SER A 178 -3.68 -3.58 -5.53
N GLY A 179 -2.97 -3.97 -4.46
CA GLY A 179 -2.66 -5.36 -4.13
C GLY A 179 -3.82 -6.16 -3.53
N THR A 180 -4.98 -5.54 -3.27
CA THR A 180 -6.16 -6.21 -2.68
C THR A 180 -7.18 -6.62 -3.74
N SER A 181 -7.31 -7.93 -3.99
CA SER A 181 -8.25 -8.44 -5.00
C SER A 181 -9.71 -8.41 -4.53
N SER A 182 -9.95 -8.44 -3.22
CA SER A 182 -11.30 -8.39 -2.61
C SER A 182 -11.77 -6.97 -2.24
N GLY A 183 -10.93 -5.95 -2.49
CA GLY A 183 -11.14 -4.60 -1.99
C GLY A 183 -10.68 -4.44 -0.53
N VAL A 184 -11.05 -3.30 0.08
CA VAL A 184 -10.70 -2.96 1.46
C VAL A 184 -11.89 -2.38 2.20
N THR A 185 -11.85 -2.45 3.53
CA THR A 185 -12.74 -1.72 4.43
C THR A 185 -11.97 -0.59 5.07
N LEU A 186 -12.50 0.64 4.98
CA LEU A 186 -12.07 1.78 5.78
C LEU A 186 -12.97 1.92 7.00
N SER A 187 -12.39 2.11 8.18
CA SER A 187 -13.15 2.34 9.42
C SER A 187 -12.49 3.32 10.37
N PHE A 188 -13.29 3.89 11.27
CA PHE A 188 -12.83 4.66 12.43
C PHE A 188 -13.94 4.77 13.47
N ASP A 189 -13.56 4.98 14.73
CA ASP A 189 -14.46 5.22 15.84
C ASP A 189 -14.61 6.72 16.11
N TYR A 190 -15.79 7.11 16.61
CA TYR A 190 -16.07 8.48 17.00
C TYR A 190 -16.96 8.55 18.24
N GLU A 191 -16.84 9.64 18.98
CA GLU A 191 -17.72 10.00 20.08
C GLU A 191 -17.89 11.52 20.13
N PHE A 192 -19.13 11.96 20.26
CA PHE A 192 -19.57 13.34 20.39
C PHE A 192 -20.30 13.48 21.72
N TYR A 193 -20.02 14.58 22.41
CA TYR A 193 -20.66 14.92 23.67
C TYR A 193 -21.26 16.32 23.55
N GLU A 194 -22.57 16.41 23.74
CA GLU A 194 -23.36 17.65 23.87
C GLU A 194 -23.34 18.62 22.67
N PHE A 195 -23.10 18.14 21.44
CA PHE A 195 -23.09 18.99 20.24
C PHE A 195 -24.42 19.73 20.01
N ASP A 196 -24.34 21.05 19.80
CA ASP A 196 -25.51 21.93 19.66
C ASP A 196 -25.71 22.47 18.22
N THR A 197 -26.64 23.42 18.07
CA THR A 197 -26.97 23.94 16.72
C THR A 197 -25.82 24.77 16.15
N GLY A 198 -25.08 24.16 15.23
CA GLY A 198 -23.89 24.76 14.61
C GLY A 198 -22.70 23.81 14.64
N ASP A 199 -22.72 22.85 15.55
CA ASP A 199 -21.68 21.84 15.68
C ASP A 199 -21.94 20.67 14.74
N ASP A 200 -21.12 20.53 13.71
CA ASP A 200 -21.33 19.55 12.67
C ASP A 200 -20.03 18.83 12.31
N VAL A 201 -20.15 17.53 12.03
CA VAL A 201 -19.05 16.73 11.52
C VAL A 201 -19.47 16.00 10.26
N TYR A 202 -18.59 16.05 9.26
CA TYR A 202 -18.73 15.34 8.01
C TYR A 202 -17.48 14.51 7.73
N TYR A 203 -17.62 13.39 7.01
CA TYR A 203 -16.49 12.70 6.41
C TYR A 203 -16.69 12.49 4.92
N THR A 204 -15.58 12.41 4.19
CA THR A 204 -15.55 12.05 2.77
C THR A 204 -14.47 11.00 2.54
N VAL A 205 -14.87 9.85 1.99
CA VAL A 205 -13.92 8.85 1.48
C VAL A 205 -13.59 9.21 0.03
N THR A 206 -12.32 9.12 -0.36
CA THR A 206 -11.88 9.28 -1.75
C THR A 206 -11.43 7.93 -2.27
N ILE A 207 -12.00 7.46 -3.38
CA ILE A 207 -11.66 6.18 -4.02
C ILE A 207 -11.10 6.51 -5.40
N ASP A 208 -9.88 6.04 -5.69
CA ASP A 208 -9.21 6.25 -6.98
C ASP A 208 -9.14 7.73 -7.40
N GLY A 209 -8.92 8.61 -6.43
CA GLY A 209 -8.86 10.07 -6.63
C GLY A 209 -10.22 10.74 -6.80
N ILE A 210 -11.34 9.99 -6.69
CA ILE A 210 -12.70 10.52 -6.79
C ILE A 210 -13.33 10.62 -5.38
N PRO A 211 -13.62 11.84 -4.89
CA PRO A 211 -14.37 12.01 -3.65
C PRO A 211 -15.75 11.38 -3.79
N GLN A 212 -16.11 10.54 -2.81
CA GLN A 212 -17.44 9.97 -2.72
C GLN A 212 -18.41 11.01 -2.13
N THR A 213 -19.68 10.64 -2.01
CA THR A 213 -20.68 11.53 -1.38
C THR A 213 -20.25 11.81 0.06
N GLU A 214 -20.17 13.10 0.42
CA GLU A 214 -19.91 13.54 1.78
C GLU A 214 -21.05 13.10 2.70
N VAL A 215 -20.69 12.55 3.86
CA VAL A 215 -21.64 12.02 4.83
C VAL A 215 -21.57 12.84 6.10
N GLN A 216 -22.72 13.34 6.55
CA GLN A 216 -22.85 14.02 7.84
C GLN A 216 -22.89 12.96 8.96
N LEU A 217 -21.90 12.99 9.85
CA LEU A 217 -21.84 12.12 11.03
C LEU A 217 -22.75 12.62 12.15
N ILE A 218 -22.73 13.92 12.36
CA ILE A 218 -23.59 14.60 13.32
C ILE A 218 -24.02 15.94 12.74
N ASN A 219 -25.31 16.20 12.90
CA ASN A 219 -25.92 17.52 12.76
C ASN A 219 -26.26 17.94 14.18
N GLY A 220 -25.44 18.76 14.83
CA GLY A 220 -25.62 19.08 16.24
C GLY A 220 -26.95 19.77 16.50
N PHE A 221 -27.63 19.36 17.57
CA PHE A 221 -28.84 20.01 18.07
C PHE A 221 -29.15 19.54 19.50
N ALA A 222 -29.62 20.46 20.34
CA ALA A 222 -30.15 20.14 21.68
C ALA A 222 -29.20 19.27 22.53
N ASN A 223 -27.92 19.62 22.54
CA ASN A 223 -26.85 18.95 23.27
C ASN A 223 -26.78 17.45 22.93
N LEU A 224 -26.66 17.12 21.65
CA LEU A 224 -26.65 15.76 21.16
C LEU A 224 -25.32 15.07 21.45
N SER A 225 -25.37 13.99 22.23
CA SER A 225 -24.26 13.05 22.39
C SER A 225 -24.51 11.79 21.56
N LEU A 226 -23.49 11.35 20.84
CA LEU A 226 -23.55 10.19 19.95
C LEU A 226 -22.16 9.58 19.81
N ASN A 227 -22.08 8.25 19.83
CA ASN A 227 -20.86 7.52 19.54
C ASN A 227 -21.13 6.40 18.54
N GLY A 228 -20.08 5.93 17.87
CA GLY A 228 -20.21 4.83 16.94
C GLY A 228 -18.95 4.52 16.17
N ASN A 229 -19.12 3.69 15.15
CA ASN A 229 -18.08 3.29 14.22
C ASN A 229 -18.57 3.60 12.79
N VAL A 230 -17.68 4.18 11.98
CA VAL A 230 -17.84 4.27 10.54
C VAL A 230 -17.18 3.06 9.91
N SER A 231 -17.85 2.42 8.95
CA SER A 231 -17.30 1.33 8.15
C SER A 231 -17.75 1.48 6.69
N VAL A 232 -16.78 1.66 5.79
CA VAL A 232 -17.01 1.90 4.35
C VAL A 232 -16.22 0.87 3.54
N ASN A 233 -16.94 0.09 2.74
CA ASN A 233 -16.33 -0.86 1.81
C ASN A 233 -15.92 -0.16 0.51
N ALA A 234 -14.64 -0.25 0.16
CA ALA A 234 -14.17 0.00 -1.20
C ALA A 234 -14.20 -1.31 -2.01
N PRO A 235 -14.81 -1.31 -3.21
CA PRO A 235 -15.05 -2.54 -3.97
C PRO A 235 -13.75 -3.17 -4.50
N PRO A 236 -13.81 -4.45 -4.92
CA PRO A 236 -12.73 -5.08 -5.70
C PRO A 236 -12.28 -4.22 -6.88
N GLY A 237 -10.97 -4.10 -7.05
CA GLY A 237 -10.36 -3.31 -8.13
C GLY A 237 -9.99 -1.87 -7.76
N THR A 238 -10.30 -1.41 -6.54
CA THR A 238 -9.80 -0.13 -6.04
C THR A 238 -8.27 -0.12 -5.99
N THR A 239 -7.67 0.96 -6.48
CA THR A 239 -6.21 1.17 -6.49
C THR A 239 -5.75 2.07 -5.37
N THR A 240 -6.52 3.09 -5.02
CA THR A 240 -6.22 4.01 -3.93
C THR A 240 -7.45 4.38 -3.10
N ILE A 241 -7.23 4.62 -1.81
CA ILE A 241 -8.25 5.08 -0.87
C ILE A 241 -7.70 6.18 0.04
N GLY A 242 -8.52 7.19 0.35
CA GLY A 242 -8.19 8.27 1.28
C GLY A 242 -9.42 8.72 2.09
N LEU A 243 -9.18 9.52 3.13
CA LEU A 243 -10.20 10.01 4.05
C LEU A 243 -9.94 11.47 4.39
N SER A 244 -11.01 12.27 4.41
CA SER A 244 -11.04 13.56 5.08
C SER A 244 -12.22 13.63 6.05
N ILE A 245 -12.01 14.31 7.17
CA ILE A 245 -13.06 14.64 8.14
C ILE A 245 -13.06 16.14 8.32
N ARG A 246 -14.23 16.76 8.15
CA ARG A 246 -14.46 18.19 8.36
C ARG A 246 -15.28 18.36 9.61
N ILE A 247 -14.76 19.15 10.55
CA ILE A 247 -15.36 19.39 11.85
C ILE A 247 -15.60 20.88 11.99
N ARG A 248 -16.78 21.25 12.47
CA ARG A 248 -17.06 22.57 13.04
C ARG A 248 -17.66 22.32 14.40
N GLN A 249 -17.06 22.89 15.43
CA GLN A 249 -17.64 22.86 16.76
C GLN A 249 -17.28 24.19 17.43
N ASN A 250 -18.27 24.82 18.05
CA ASN A 250 -18.15 26.12 18.72
C ASN A 250 -18.95 26.11 20.02
N GLY A 251 -18.32 26.44 21.14
CA GLY A 251 -18.97 26.44 22.44
C GLY A 251 -18.19 25.64 23.48
N ALA A 252 -17.93 26.29 24.62
CA ALA A 252 -17.30 25.67 25.77
C ALA A 252 -18.24 24.65 26.43
N GLY A 253 -17.93 23.37 26.30
CA GLY A 253 -18.68 22.28 26.95
C GLY A 253 -18.91 21.05 26.08
N ASP A 254 -18.76 21.19 24.76
CA ASP A 254 -18.99 20.09 23.83
C ASP A 254 -17.65 19.52 23.36
N TYR A 255 -17.58 18.19 23.31
CA TYR A 255 -16.34 17.47 23.07
C TYR A 255 -16.54 16.47 21.94
N ALA A 256 -15.51 16.29 21.11
CA ALA A 256 -15.46 15.17 20.18
C ALA A 256 -14.13 14.42 20.28
N GLY A 257 -14.22 13.12 20.00
CA GLY A 257 -13.08 12.23 19.88
C GLY A 257 -13.18 11.39 18.60
N PHE A 258 -12.05 11.14 17.96
CA PHE A 258 -11.93 10.18 16.86
C PHE A 258 -10.70 9.29 17.05
N ASP A 259 -10.85 7.99 16.80
CA ASP A 259 -9.79 7.01 17.04
C ASP A 259 -9.93 5.76 16.14
N ASN A 260 -8.98 4.82 16.25
CA ASN A 260 -8.98 3.51 15.61
C ASN A 260 -9.22 3.55 14.10
N PHE A 261 -8.61 4.52 13.42
CA PHE A 261 -8.65 4.61 11.97
C PHE A 261 -7.96 3.40 11.37
N ALA A 262 -8.59 2.75 10.39
CA ALA A 262 -8.06 1.57 9.75
C ALA A 262 -8.43 1.48 8.27
N ILE A 263 -7.53 0.88 7.49
CA ILE A 263 -7.82 0.30 6.16
C ILE A 263 -7.38 -1.16 6.22
N VAL A 264 -8.32 -2.09 6.01
CA VAL A 264 -8.08 -3.54 6.14
C VAL A 264 -8.54 -4.24 4.86
N PRO A 265 -7.77 -5.19 4.30
CA PRO A 265 -8.23 -6.05 3.21
C PRO A 265 -9.51 -6.83 3.56
N ASN A 266 -10.44 -6.96 2.61
CA ASN A 266 -11.68 -7.73 2.76
C ASN A 266 -11.49 -9.24 2.61
#